data_AF-A0A0N8W7T4-F1
#
_entry.id   AF-A0A0N8W7T4-F1
#
_cell.length_a   1.000
_cell.length_b   1.000
_cell.length_c   1.000
_cell.angle_alpha   90.00
_cell.angle_beta   90.00
_cell.angle_gamma   90.00
#
_symmetry.space_group_name_H-M   'P 1'
#
loop_
_entity.id
_entity.type
_entity.pdbx_description
1 polymer ?
#
loop_
_entity_poly.entity_id
_entity_poly.type
_entity_poly.pdbx_seq_one_letter_code
_entity_poly.pdbx_strand_id
1 'polypeptide(L)'
;MRPEIKNKIQDLLAHSDEINEEIDTMAEEMLGCVPFILSILSERPEAFVFNTLGDLYTGRPKSMDVRTAELVTIAAAAAHKSEACLKVHISAAMKAGVTRDEILDTILIAALMGRTSILAPSLRVFQDAAGSREEI
;
A
#
# COMPACT_ATOMS: atom_id res chain seq x y z
N MET A 1 -7.53 -28.84 -14.37
CA MET A 1 -8.55 -27.76 -14.43
C MET A 1 -9.58 -28.11 -15.50
N ARG A 2 -10.87 -27.78 -15.31
CA ARG A 2 -11.89 -27.99 -16.36
C ARG A 2 -11.50 -27.21 -17.63
N PRO A 3 -11.69 -27.76 -18.85
CA PRO A 3 -11.28 -27.10 -20.09
C PRO A 3 -11.86 -25.69 -20.26
N GLU A 4 -13.13 -25.48 -19.90
CA GLU A 4 -13.79 -24.18 -19.97
C GLU A 4 -13.08 -23.11 -19.12
N ILE A 5 -12.62 -23.47 -17.92
CA ILE A 5 -11.90 -22.54 -17.02
C ILE A 5 -10.50 -22.26 -17.56
N LYS A 6 -9.84 -23.26 -18.13
CA LYS A 6 -8.52 -23.08 -18.77
C LYS A 6 -8.61 -22.07 -19.92
N ASN A 7 -9.66 -22.17 -20.74
CA ASN A 7 -9.88 -21.23 -21.85
C ASN A 7 -10.10 -19.79 -21.35
N LYS A 8 -10.89 -19.58 -20.29
CA LYS A 8 -11.10 -18.24 -19.71
C LYS A 8 -9.80 -17.62 -19.18
N ILE A 9 -8.91 -18.42 -18.58
CA ILE A 9 -7.61 -17.94 -18.12
C ILE A 9 -6.70 -17.60 -19.31
N GLN A 10 -6.68 -18.44 -20.34
CA GLN A 10 -5.89 -18.19 -21.54
C GLN A 10 -6.36 -16.92 -22.27
N ASP A 11 -7.67 -16.68 -22.32
CA ASP A 11 -8.26 -15.48 -22.89
C ASP A 11 -7.84 -14.21 -22.12
N LEU A 12 -7.91 -14.23 -20.78
CA LEU A 12 -7.40 -13.12 -19.96
C LEU A 12 -5.91 -12.85 -20.21
N LEU A 13 -5.08 -13.89 -20.24
CA LEU A 13 -3.64 -13.76 -20.47
C LEU A 13 -3.31 -13.29 -21.89
N ALA A 14 -4.13 -13.64 -22.88
CA ALA A 14 -3.94 -13.19 -24.27
C ALA A 14 -4.09 -11.67 -24.43
N HIS A 15 -4.83 -11.02 -23.53
CA HIS A 15 -5.01 -9.56 -23.51
C HIS A 15 -4.13 -8.86 -22.45
N SER A 16 -3.13 -9.57 -21.90
CA SER A 16 -2.31 -9.03 -20.81
C SER A 16 -1.51 -7.79 -21.23
N ASP A 17 -1.01 -7.72 -22.47
CA ASP A 17 -0.28 -6.54 -22.97
C ASP A 17 -1.17 -5.29 -22.97
N GLU A 18 -2.41 -5.39 -23.45
CA GLU A 18 -3.39 -4.29 -23.44
C GLU A 18 -3.73 -3.86 -21.99
N ILE A 19 -3.89 -4.83 -21.09
CA ILE A 19 -4.14 -4.56 -19.67
C ILE A 19 -2.93 -3.83 -19.04
N ASN A 20 -1.71 -4.20 -19.41
CA ASN A 20 -0.49 -3.57 -18.90
C ASN A 20 -0.38 -2.11 -19.34
N GLU A 21 -0.63 -1.82 -20.62
CA GLU A 21 -0.61 -0.45 -21.15
C GLU A 21 -1.64 0.47 -20.46
N GLU A 22 -2.83 -0.06 -20.19
CA GLU A 22 -3.86 0.67 -19.45
C GLU A 22 -3.40 0.94 -18.01
N ILE A 23 -2.84 -0.07 -17.33
CA ILE A 23 -2.31 0.06 -15.98
C ILE A 23 -1.19 1.12 -15.91
N ASP A 24 -0.27 1.13 -16.87
CA ASP A 24 0.82 2.10 -16.93
C ASP A 24 0.26 3.53 -17.11
N THR A 25 -0.73 3.69 -17.98
CA THR A 25 -1.42 4.98 -18.18
C THR A 25 -2.10 5.44 -16.88
N MET A 26 -2.84 4.56 -16.22
CA MET A 26 -3.47 4.86 -14.94
C MET A 26 -2.45 5.23 -13.85
N ALA A 27 -1.33 4.51 -13.78
CA ALA A 27 -0.26 4.78 -12.83
C ALA A 27 0.36 6.17 -13.08
N GLU A 28 0.61 6.53 -14.33
CA GLU A 28 1.15 7.84 -14.70
C GLU A 28 0.19 8.98 -14.33
N GLU A 29 -1.10 8.85 -14.64
CA GLU A 29 -2.11 9.86 -14.29
C GLU A 29 -2.22 10.06 -12.78
N MET A 30 -2.28 8.96 -12.04
CA MET A 30 -2.52 8.96 -10.60
C MET A 30 -1.26 9.35 -9.81
N LEU A 31 -0.14 8.68 -10.09
CA LEU A 31 1.09 8.78 -9.31
C LEU A 31 2.06 9.82 -9.90
N GLY A 32 1.89 10.19 -11.18
CA GLY A 32 2.84 11.01 -11.92
C GLY A 32 4.11 10.26 -12.33
N CYS A 33 4.08 8.94 -12.24
CA CYS A 33 5.12 8.05 -12.73
C CYS A 33 4.57 6.62 -12.78
N VAL A 34 5.03 5.80 -13.72
CA VAL A 34 4.93 4.34 -13.63
C VAL A 34 5.98 3.83 -12.62
N PRO A 35 5.58 3.22 -11.48
CA PRO A 35 6.53 2.67 -10.52
C PRO A 35 7.35 1.53 -11.13
N PHE A 36 8.67 1.51 -10.91
CA PHE A 36 9.57 0.52 -11.53
C PHE A 36 9.17 -0.94 -11.27
N ILE A 37 8.53 -1.22 -10.12
CA ILE A 37 8.07 -2.56 -9.76
C ILE A 37 7.05 -3.07 -10.77
N LEU A 38 6.21 -2.21 -11.33
CA LEU A 38 5.22 -2.59 -12.34
C LEU A 38 5.93 -3.03 -13.64
N SER A 39 6.92 -2.25 -14.08
CA SER A 39 7.69 -2.56 -15.28
C SER A 39 8.47 -3.87 -15.20
N ILE A 40 8.96 -4.24 -14.00
CA ILE A 40 9.65 -5.53 -13.81
C ILE A 40 8.66 -6.68 -13.70
N LEU A 41 7.54 -6.48 -13.00
CA LEU A 41 6.54 -7.53 -12.84
C LEU A 41 5.86 -7.87 -14.17
N SER A 42 5.67 -6.90 -15.08
CA SER A 42 5.02 -7.13 -16.39
C SER A 42 5.79 -8.11 -17.29
N GLU A 43 7.08 -8.37 -17.02
CA GLU A 43 7.83 -9.45 -17.66
C GLU A 43 7.25 -10.86 -17.40
N ARG A 44 6.35 -11.00 -16.41
CA ARG A 44 5.61 -12.23 -16.10
C ARG A 44 4.11 -11.90 -16.05
N PRO A 45 3.42 -11.89 -17.21
CA PRO A 45 2.03 -11.45 -17.32
C PRO A 45 1.08 -12.19 -16.36
N GLU A 46 1.31 -13.48 -16.16
CA GLU A 46 0.54 -14.30 -15.23
C GLU A 46 0.69 -13.86 -13.77
N ALA A 47 1.81 -13.30 -13.36
CA ALA A 47 1.99 -12.74 -12.02
C ALA A 47 1.50 -11.29 -11.96
N PHE A 48 1.81 -10.51 -13.00
CA PHE A 48 1.48 -9.10 -13.08
C PHE A 48 -0.02 -8.84 -13.03
N VAL A 49 -0.80 -9.47 -13.92
CA VAL A 49 -2.23 -9.18 -14.02
C VAL A 49 -2.94 -9.45 -12.69
N PHE A 50 -2.64 -10.55 -12.01
CA PHE A 50 -3.28 -10.85 -10.72
C PHE A 50 -2.83 -9.92 -9.59
N ASN A 51 -1.53 -9.66 -9.48
CA ASN A 51 -1.00 -8.81 -8.41
C ASN A 51 -1.44 -7.36 -8.61
N THR A 52 -1.24 -6.82 -9.81
CA THR A 52 -1.47 -5.40 -10.10
C THR A 52 -2.94 -5.05 -10.07
N LEU A 53 -3.85 -5.92 -10.57
CA LEU A 53 -5.29 -5.70 -10.41
C LEU A 53 -5.69 -5.70 -8.93
N GLY A 54 -5.14 -6.65 -8.15
CA GLY A 54 -5.36 -6.71 -6.71
C GLY A 54 -4.94 -5.43 -6.01
N ASP A 55 -3.73 -4.94 -6.31
CA ASP A 55 -3.16 -3.71 -5.75
C ASP A 55 -3.98 -2.48 -6.15
N LEU A 56 -4.42 -2.39 -7.41
CA LEU A 56 -5.25 -1.29 -7.92
C LEU A 56 -6.57 -1.18 -7.15
N TYR A 57 -7.33 -2.28 -7.07
CA TYR A 57 -8.62 -2.28 -6.39
C TYR A 57 -8.49 -2.14 -4.87
N THR A 58 -7.39 -2.63 -4.28
CA THR A 58 -7.14 -2.52 -2.84
C THR A 58 -6.67 -1.13 -2.43
N GLY A 59 -5.77 -0.53 -3.20
CA GLY A 59 -5.25 0.82 -2.97
C GLY A 59 -6.24 1.92 -3.32
N ARG A 60 -7.25 1.62 -4.15
CA ARG A 60 -8.35 2.51 -4.53
C ARG A 60 -9.70 1.82 -4.37
N PRO A 61 -10.11 1.55 -3.12
CA PRO A 61 -11.38 0.89 -2.89
C PRO A 61 -12.53 1.86 -3.19
N LYS A 62 -13.59 1.36 -3.83
CA LYS A 62 -14.80 2.16 -4.15
C LYS A 62 -15.50 2.74 -2.92
N SER A 63 -15.22 2.18 -1.74
CA SER A 63 -15.79 2.59 -0.46
C SER A 63 -15.05 3.75 0.22
N MET A 64 -13.96 4.26 -0.37
CA MET A 64 -13.14 5.31 0.22
C MET A 64 -12.78 6.36 -0.83
N ASP A 65 -12.77 7.64 -0.46
CA ASP A 65 -12.29 8.69 -1.36
C ASP A 65 -10.76 8.64 -1.52
N VAL A 66 -10.26 9.28 -2.57
CA VAL A 66 -8.83 9.25 -2.92
C VAL A 66 -7.97 9.86 -1.82
N ARG A 67 -8.42 10.96 -1.18
CA ARG A 67 -7.68 11.63 -0.12
C ARG A 67 -7.45 10.69 1.07
N THR A 68 -8.50 10.03 1.52
CA THR A 68 -8.45 9.11 2.66
C THR A 68 -7.63 7.88 2.31
N ALA A 69 -7.81 7.31 1.12
CA ALA A 69 -7.04 6.16 0.66
C ALA A 69 -5.53 6.45 0.63
N GLU A 70 -5.13 7.66 0.21
CA GLU A 70 -3.72 8.05 0.20
C GLU A 70 -3.15 8.30 1.58
N LEU A 71 -3.90 8.92 2.50
CA LEU A 71 -3.46 9.07 3.88
C LEU A 71 -3.24 7.72 4.56
N VAL A 72 -4.15 6.75 4.34
CA VAL A 72 -3.98 5.37 4.83
C VAL A 72 -2.73 4.72 4.22
N THR A 73 -2.53 4.89 2.91
CA THR A 73 -1.35 4.34 2.21
C THR A 73 -0.05 4.95 2.72
N ILE A 74 -0.01 6.27 2.96
CA ILE A 74 1.14 6.96 3.55
C ILE A 74 1.43 6.44 4.97
N ALA A 75 0.40 6.28 5.80
CA ALA A 75 0.58 5.72 7.15
C ALA A 75 1.17 4.30 7.10
N ALA A 76 0.67 3.46 6.19
CA ALA A 76 1.21 2.12 5.99
C ALA A 76 2.65 2.16 5.47
N ALA A 77 2.95 3.00 4.47
CA ALA A 77 4.30 3.14 3.92
C ALA A 77 5.30 3.62 4.97
N ALA A 78 4.91 4.58 5.83
CA ALA A 78 5.70 5.06 6.96
C ALA A 78 5.97 3.93 7.98
N ALA A 79 4.94 3.18 8.35
CA ALA A 79 5.07 2.06 9.30
C ALA A 79 6.00 0.96 8.78
N HIS A 80 6.00 0.71 7.46
CA HIS A 80 6.87 -0.27 6.79
C HIS A 80 8.23 0.30 6.37
N LYS A 81 8.52 1.58 6.67
CA LYS A 81 9.78 2.25 6.30
C LYS A 81 10.08 2.20 4.80
N SER A 82 9.02 2.23 3.97
CA SER A 82 9.15 2.19 2.52
C SER A 82 9.29 3.61 1.96
N GLU A 83 10.54 4.06 1.78
CA GLU A 83 10.85 5.41 1.29
C GLU A 83 10.30 5.65 -0.13
N ALA A 84 10.41 4.65 -1.01
CA ALA A 84 9.91 4.74 -2.38
C ALA A 84 8.38 4.91 -2.39
N CYS A 85 7.65 4.09 -1.61
CA CYS A 85 6.19 4.23 -1.49
C CYS A 85 5.80 5.57 -0.89
N LEU A 86 6.49 6.02 0.18
CA LEU A 86 6.22 7.32 0.78
C LEU A 86 6.34 8.45 -0.24
N LYS A 87 7.43 8.48 -1.02
CA LYS A 87 7.65 9.53 -2.02
C LYS A 87 6.52 9.60 -3.05
N VAL A 88 6.12 8.45 -3.58
CA VAL A 88 5.11 8.34 -4.64
C VAL A 88 3.72 8.71 -4.09
N HIS A 89 3.33 8.17 -2.94
CA HIS A 89 2.00 8.42 -2.37
C HIS A 89 1.86 9.80 -1.73
N ILE A 90 2.94 10.43 -1.24
CA ILE A 90 2.93 11.84 -0.82
C ILE A 90 2.63 12.74 -2.03
N SER A 91 3.28 12.50 -3.17
CA SER A 91 3.02 13.25 -4.41
C SER A 91 1.57 13.12 -4.85
N ALA A 92 1.04 11.89 -4.88
CA ALA A 92 -0.33 11.62 -5.27
C ALA A 92 -1.36 12.19 -4.28
N ALA A 93 -1.10 12.13 -2.97
CA ALA A 93 -1.93 12.78 -1.95
C ALA A 93 -1.99 14.29 -2.14
N MET A 94 -0.85 14.94 -2.41
CA MET A 94 -0.80 16.38 -2.67
C MET A 94 -1.60 16.75 -3.93
N LYS A 95 -1.51 15.95 -5.00
CA LYS A 95 -2.35 16.12 -6.21
C LYS A 95 -3.84 15.99 -5.90
N ALA A 96 -4.21 15.12 -4.96
CA ALA A 96 -5.58 14.95 -4.48
C ALA A 96 -6.04 16.05 -3.49
N GLY A 97 -5.22 17.09 -3.25
CA GLY A 97 -5.56 18.20 -2.35
C GLY A 97 -5.39 17.88 -0.86
N VAL A 98 -4.56 16.90 -0.52
CA VAL A 98 -4.12 16.69 0.86
C VAL A 98 -3.02 17.70 1.20
N THR A 99 -3.16 18.37 2.34
CA THR A 99 -2.22 19.39 2.80
C THR A 99 -0.95 18.79 3.38
N ARG A 100 0.11 19.60 3.44
CA ARG A 100 1.37 19.22 4.09
C ARG A 100 1.16 18.82 5.55
N ASP A 101 0.28 19.52 6.27
CA ASP A 101 0.02 19.27 7.68
C ASP A 101 -0.72 17.95 7.89
N GLU A 102 -1.74 17.63 7.08
CA GLU A 102 -2.41 16.32 7.11
C GLU A 102 -1.42 15.17 6.84
N ILE A 103 -0.48 15.34 5.91
CA ILE A 103 0.55 14.35 5.62
C ILE A 103 1.51 14.18 6.81
N LEU A 104 1.94 15.29 7.42
CA LEU A 104 2.81 15.27 8.60
C LEU A 104 2.13 14.56 9.78
N ASP A 105 0.89 14.91 10.09
CA ASP A 105 0.11 14.29 11.16
C ASP A 105 -0.06 12.80 10.93
N THR A 106 -0.31 12.39 9.68
CA THR A 106 -0.41 10.97 9.30
C THR A 106 0.88 10.20 9.57
N ILE A 107 2.04 10.77 9.24
CA ILE A 107 3.35 10.17 9.52
C ILE A 107 3.60 10.10 11.04
N LEU A 108 3.23 11.14 11.79
CA LEU A 108 3.37 11.17 13.25
C LEU A 108 2.48 10.12 13.94
N ILE A 109 1.27 9.89 13.41
CA ILE A 109 0.37 8.80 13.85
C ILE A 109 1.01 7.44 13.58
N ALA A 110 1.55 7.21 12.38
CA ALA A 110 2.25 5.97 12.06
C ALA A 110 3.46 5.73 13.00
N ALA A 111 4.23 6.78 13.29
CA ALA A 111 5.33 6.72 14.24
C ALA A 111 4.86 6.42 15.67
N LEU A 112 3.72 6.98 16.11
CA LEU A 112 3.11 6.65 17.40
C LEU A 112 2.80 5.15 17.49
N MET A 113 2.16 4.58 16.47
CA MET A 113 1.83 3.15 16.44
C MET A 113 3.09 2.28 16.55
N GLY A 114 4.15 2.65 15.81
CA GLY A 114 5.45 1.98 15.88
C GLY A 114 6.14 2.09 17.25
N ARG A 115 6.01 3.22 17.95
CA ARG A 115 6.52 3.35 19.33
C ARG A 115 5.73 2.47 20.29
N THR A 116 4.40 2.48 20.19
CA THR A 116 3.54 1.73 21.11
C THR A 116 3.65 0.22 20.94
N SER A 117 3.94 -0.28 19.73
CA SER A 117 4.16 -1.71 19.49
C SER A 117 5.41 -2.25 20.19
N ILE A 118 6.37 -1.38 20.51
CA ILE A 118 7.56 -1.71 21.31
C ILE A 118 7.27 -1.54 22.80
N LEU A 119 6.73 -0.38 23.19
CA LEU A 119 6.52 -0.03 24.60
C LEU A 119 5.54 -0.97 25.30
N ALA A 120 4.40 -1.27 24.69
CA ALA A 120 3.36 -2.06 25.34
C ALA A 120 3.82 -3.46 25.77
N PRO A 121 4.42 -4.30 24.89
CA PRO A 121 4.92 -5.60 25.32
C PRO A 121 6.14 -5.49 26.25
N SER A 122 7.04 -4.52 26.02
CA SER A 122 8.24 -4.36 26.85
C SER A 122 7.88 -4.00 28.30
N LEU A 123 6.92 -3.08 28.49
CA LEU A 123 6.47 -2.68 29.82
C LEU A 123 5.68 -3.79 30.52
N ARG A 124 5.00 -4.66 29.76
CA ARG A 124 4.37 -5.86 30.32
C ARG A 124 5.41 -6.83 30.87
N VAL A 125 6.45 -7.14 30.10
CA VAL A 125 7.56 -7.99 30.57
C VAL A 125 8.26 -7.37 31.77
N PHE A 126 8.48 -6.05 31.76
CA PHE A 126 9.06 -5.34 32.90
C PHE A 126 8.18 -5.48 34.15
N GLN A 127 6.87 -5.28 34.03
CA GLN A 127 5.94 -5.43 35.14
C GLN A 127 5.93 -6.86 35.69
N ASP A 128 5.92 -7.87 34.82
CA ASP A 128 5.95 -9.28 35.21
C ASP A 128 7.26 -9.65 35.96
N ALA A 129 8.38 -9.02 35.61
CA ALA A 129 9.69 -9.30 36.20
C ALA A 129 10.02 -8.47 37.44
N ALA A 130 9.58 -7.21 37.49
CA ALA A 130 9.91 -6.24 38.54
C ALA A 130 8.78 -6.02 39.56
N GLY A 131 7.62 -6.66 39.36
CA GLY A 131 6.44 -6.47 40.18
C GLY A 131 5.63 -5.23 39.78
N SER A 132 4.37 -5.19 40.17
CA SER A 132 3.56 -3.99 40.01
C SER A 132 3.95 -2.94 41.06
N ARG A 133 3.76 -1.66 40.74
CA ARG A 133 4.00 -0.55 41.67
C ARG A 133 3.10 -0.60 42.92
N GLU A 134 2.12 -1.50 42.95
CA GLU A 134 1.18 -1.74 44.03
C GLU A 134 1.64 -2.87 44.98
N GLU A 135 2.70 -3.61 44.62
CA GLU A 135 3.25 -4.75 45.38
C GLU A 135 4.60 -4.45 46.07
N ILE A 136 5.14 -3.23 45.91
CA ILE A 136 6.36 -2.72 46.56
C ILE A 136 6.00 -1.54 47.46
#